data_AF-A0A8W7P2Z5-F1
#
_entry.id   AF-A0A8W7P2Z5-F1
#
_cell.length_a   1.000
_cell.length_b   1.000
_cell.length_c   1.000
_cell.angle_alpha   90.00
_cell.angle_beta   90.00
_cell.angle_gamma   90.00
#
_symmetry.space_group_name_H-M   'P 1'
#
loop_
_entity.id
_entity.type
_entity.pdbx_description
1 polymer ?
#
loop_
_entity_poly.entity_id
_entity_poly.type
_entity_poly.pdbx_seq_one_letter_code
_entity_poly.pdbx_strand_id
1 'polypeptide(L)'
;LKSSDVLDILVPILYHLNDSRADQSRVGLMHIGVFILLLLSGERNFGVRLNKPYTATVPMDIPVFTGTHADLLITVFHKIIATGHQRLQPLFDCLLTILVNVSPYL
;
A
#
# COMPACT_ATOMS: atom_id res chain seq x y z
N LEU A 1 -20.38 3.65 5.75
CA LEU A 1 -19.38 2.57 5.93
C LEU A 1 -18.73 2.76 7.29
N LYS A 2 -18.70 1.73 8.14
CA LYS A 2 -18.16 1.86 9.50
C LYS A 2 -16.64 1.94 9.40
N SER A 3 -16.07 2.77 10.26
CA SER A 3 -14.68 3.23 10.27
C SER A 3 -13.65 2.18 10.69
N SER A 4 -13.95 0.87 10.63
CA SER A 4 -12.99 -0.23 10.82
C SER A 4 -12.67 -0.93 9.49
N ASP A 5 -13.66 -1.04 8.61
CA ASP A 5 -13.62 -1.83 7.36
C ASP A 5 -12.47 -1.45 6.41
N VAL A 6 -12.07 -0.17 6.36
CA VAL A 6 -11.05 0.28 5.38
C VAL A 6 -9.65 -0.31 5.64
N LEU A 7 -9.23 -0.53 6.89
CA LEU A 7 -7.93 -1.16 7.17
C LEU A 7 -7.96 -2.67 6.89
N ASP A 8 -9.13 -3.30 7.05
CA ASP A 8 -9.34 -4.70 6.74
C ASP A 8 -9.19 -4.98 5.24
N ILE A 9 -9.40 -3.95 4.40
CA ILE A 9 -9.17 -4.00 2.95
C ILE A 9 -7.72 -3.59 2.59
N LEU A 10 -7.11 -2.68 3.35
CA LEU A 10 -5.75 -2.20 3.11
C LEU A 10 -4.71 -3.33 3.16
N VAL A 11 -4.72 -4.15 4.21
CA VAL A 11 -3.70 -5.18 4.43
C VAL A 11 -3.69 -6.22 3.31
N PRO A 12 -4.83 -6.79 2.88
CA PRO A 12 -4.87 -7.68 1.70
C PRO A 12 -4.40 -7.03 0.40
N ILE A 13 -4.74 -5.75 0.16
CA ILE A 13 -4.25 -5.05 -1.04
C ILE A 13 -2.73 -4.98 -1.02
N LEU A 14 -2.14 -4.53 0.09
CA LEU A 14 -0.69 -4.43 0.23
C LEU A 14 0.01 -5.79 0.15
N TYR A 15 -0.62 -6.84 0.69
CA TYR A 15 -0.15 -8.22 0.52
C TYR A 15 -0.03 -8.59 -0.95
N HIS A 16 -1.12 -8.44 -1.72
CA HIS A 16 -1.15 -8.85 -3.12
C HIS A 16 -0.26 -7.98 -4.01
N LEU A 17 -0.13 -6.68 -3.70
CA LEU A 17 0.81 -5.79 -4.38
C LEU A 17 2.25 -6.23 -4.13
N ASN A 18 2.61 -6.55 -2.88
CA ASN A 18 3.95 -7.03 -2.56
C ASN A 18 4.25 -8.38 -3.24
N ASP A 19 3.32 -9.34 -3.20
CA ASP A 19 3.47 -10.66 -3.85
C ASP A 19 3.60 -10.54 -5.38
N SER A 20 2.81 -9.66 -5.99
CA SER A 20 2.72 -9.55 -7.45
C SER A 20 3.80 -8.68 -8.10
N ARG A 21 4.57 -7.92 -7.32
CA ARG A 21 5.51 -6.90 -7.83
C ARG A 21 6.57 -7.42 -8.83
N ALA A 22 6.93 -8.68 -8.72
CA ALA A 22 7.94 -9.32 -9.57
C ALA A 22 7.33 -10.09 -10.76
N ASP A 23 6.02 -10.28 -10.78
CA ASP A 23 5.31 -11.09 -11.79
C ASP A 23 4.70 -10.19 -12.88
N GLN A 24 5.31 -10.22 -14.06
CA GLN A 24 4.86 -9.42 -15.21
C GLN A 24 3.47 -9.80 -15.73
N SER A 25 2.96 -11.00 -15.40
CA SER A 25 1.60 -11.40 -15.77
C SER A 25 0.53 -10.72 -14.90
N ARG A 26 0.92 -10.21 -13.73
CA ARG A 26 0.02 -9.59 -12.73
C ARG A 26 0.01 -8.07 -12.77
N VAL A 27 0.54 -7.45 -13.82
CA VAL A 27 0.55 -5.99 -13.99
C VAL A 27 -0.85 -5.38 -13.89
N GLY A 28 -1.88 -6.06 -14.39
CA GLY A 28 -3.26 -5.60 -14.25
C GLY A 28 -3.71 -5.52 -12.79
N LEU A 29 -3.34 -6.50 -11.96
CA LEU A 29 -3.61 -6.49 -10.52
C LEU A 29 -2.89 -5.33 -9.84
N MET A 30 -1.62 -5.08 -10.20
CA MET A 30 -0.85 -3.96 -9.68
C MET A 30 -1.55 -2.62 -9.96
N HIS A 31 -2.04 -2.40 -11.19
CA HIS A 31 -2.77 -1.18 -11.54
C HIS A 31 -4.05 -1.03 -10.73
N ILE A 32 -4.85 -2.09 -10.59
CA ILE A 32 -6.09 -2.06 -9.83
C ILE A 32 -5.82 -1.74 -8.36
N GLY A 33 -4.86 -2.43 -7.73
CA GLY A 33 -4.52 -2.20 -6.33
C GLY A 33 -4.00 -0.80 -6.07
N VAL A 34 -3.10 -0.28 -6.93
CA VAL A 34 -2.60 1.09 -6.83
C VAL A 34 -3.71 2.12 -7.05
N PHE A 35 -4.63 1.90 -7.99
CA PHE A 35 -5.74 2.82 -8.25
C PHE A 35 -6.73 2.87 -7.08
N ILE A 36 -7.02 1.72 -6.45
CA ILE A 36 -7.85 1.68 -5.23
C ILE A 36 -7.17 2.48 -4.11
N LEU A 37 -5.87 2.28 -3.88
CA LEU A 37 -5.14 3.04 -2.87
C LEU A 37 -5.08 4.53 -3.20
N LEU A 38 -4.98 4.90 -4.48
CA LEU A 38 -5.03 6.30 -4.93
C LEU A 38 -6.37 6.94 -4.57
N LEU A 39 -7.49 6.29 -4.87
CA LEU A 39 -8.82 6.76 -4.49
C LEU A 39 -8.96 6.90 -2.97
N LEU A 40 -8.55 5.88 -2.21
CA LEU A 40 -8.64 5.90 -0.74
C LEU A 40 -7.74 6.97 -0.12
N SER A 41 -6.56 7.23 -0.70
CA SER A 41 -5.60 8.21 -0.17
C SER A 41 -6.13 9.64 -0.14
N GLY A 42 -7.08 9.97 -1.01
CA GLY A 42 -7.74 11.29 -1.03
C GLY A 42 -8.65 11.55 0.16
N GLU A 43 -9.02 10.51 0.91
CA GLU A 43 -9.90 10.63 2.07
C GLU A 43 -9.10 10.90 3.36
N ARG A 44 -9.38 12.03 4.02
CA ARG A 44 -8.77 12.38 5.32
C ARG A 44 -8.87 11.24 6.34
N ASN A 45 -10.02 10.58 6.42
CA ASN A 45 -10.25 9.50 7.37
C ASN A 45 -9.36 8.28 7.09
N PHE A 46 -9.01 8.02 5.83
CA PHE A 46 -8.05 6.96 5.49
C PHE A 46 -6.67 7.30 6.05
N GLY A 47 -6.15 8.49 5.73
CA GLY A 47 -4.84 8.96 6.19
C GLY A 47 -4.69 8.90 7.71
N VAL A 48 -5.64 9.48 8.46
CA VAL A 48 -5.60 9.45 9.93
C VAL A 48 -5.61 8.02 10.49
N ARG A 49 -6.34 7.10 9.84
CA ARG A 49 -6.42 5.70 10.29
C ARG A 49 -5.15 4.90 10.06
N LEU A 50 -4.26 5.33 9.17
CA LEU A 50 -2.99 4.63 8.94
C LEU A 50 -2.10 4.61 10.19
N ASN A 51 -2.27 5.56 11.11
CA ASN A 51 -1.57 5.61 12.40
C ASN A 51 -1.95 4.48 13.36
N LYS A 52 -3.01 3.70 13.08
CA LYS A 52 -3.36 2.57 13.94
C LYS A 52 -2.23 1.52 13.92
N PRO A 53 -1.92 0.88 15.07
CA PRO A 53 -0.91 -0.17 15.13
C PRO A 53 -1.19 -1.28 14.12
N TYR A 54 -0.16 -1.71 13.40
CA TYR A 54 -0.24 -2.88 12.55
C TYR A 54 -0.01 -4.13 13.40
N THR A 55 -1.05 -4.95 13.55
CA THR A 55 -1.03 -6.16 14.39
C THR A 55 -1.17 -7.45 13.57
N ALA A 56 -1.36 -7.35 12.25
CA ALA A 56 -1.62 -8.53 11.44
C ALA A 56 -0.32 -9.34 11.23
N THR A 57 -0.39 -10.64 11.47
CA THR A 57 0.69 -11.58 11.20
C THR A 57 0.50 -12.20 9.83
N VAL A 58 0.62 -11.37 8.78
CA VAL A 58 0.58 -11.86 7.40
C VAL A 58 2.00 -12.17 6.94
N PRO A 59 2.29 -13.37 6.41
CA PRO A 59 3.61 -13.70 5.90
C PRO A 59 3.86 -12.92 4.61
N MET A 60 4.41 -11.72 4.74
CA MET A 60 4.87 -10.90 3.63
C MET A 60 6.39 -11.03 3.53
N ASP A 61 6.91 -11.04 2.30
CA ASP A 61 8.32 -10.78 2.05
C ASP A 61 8.59 -9.29 2.34
N ILE A 62 8.69 -8.93 3.62
CA ILE A 62 9.11 -7.63 4.17
C ILE A 62 9.86 -7.90 5.48
N PRO A 63 10.79 -7.01 5.91
CA PRO A 63 11.41 -7.13 7.22
C PRO A 63 10.37 -7.16 8.34
N VAL A 64 10.64 -7.87 9.42
CA VAL A 64 9.79 -7.81 10.62
C VAL A 64 9.95 -6.43 11.26
N PHE A 65 8.84 -5.76 11.52
CA PHE A 65 8.82 -4.44 12.16
C PHE A 65 7.69 -4.35 13.18
N THR A 66 7.81 -3.41 14.11
CA THR A 66 6.72 -2.97 14.98
C THR A 66 6.41 -1.53 14.61
N GLY A 67 5.17 -1.27 14.19
CA GLY A 67 4.78 0.05 13.68
C GLY A 67 3.30 0.12 13.37
N THR A 68 2.97 1.04 12.48
CA THR A 68 1.61 1.38 12.06
C THR A 68 1.31 0.83 10.67
N HIS A 69 0.06 1.00 10.21
CA HIS A 69 -0.29 0.67 8.82
C HIS A 69 0.38 1.61 7.81
N ALA A 70 0.77 2.82 8.24
CA ALA A 70 1.57 3.73 7.43
C ALA A 70 2.96 3.14 7.14
N ASP A 71 3.61 2.58 8.14
CA ASP A 71 4.92 1.93 7.98
C ASP A 71 4.85 0.74 7.02
N LEU A 72 3.76 -0.05 7.10
CA LEU A 72 3.49 -1.13 6.15
C LEU A 72 3.34 -0.60 4.72
N LEU A 73 2.51 0.44 4.53
CA LEU A 73 2.26 1.07 3.23
C LEU A 73 3.55 1.55 2.59
N ILE A 74 4.36 2.32 3.33
CA ILE A 74 5.64 2.87 2.88
C ILE A 74 6.63 1.74 2.55
N THR A 75 6.71 0.71 3.40
CA THR A 75 7.61 -0.43 3.18
C THR A 75 7.26 -1.19 1.90
N VAL A 76 5.97 -1.47 1.67
CA VAL A 76 5.51 -2.16 0.46
C VAL A 76 5.76 -1.30 -0.78
N PHE A 77 5.48 0.00 -0.72
CA PHE A 77 5.73 0.91 -1.84
C PHE A 77 7.21 1.00 -2.18
N HIS A 78 8.07 1.10 -1.16
CA HIS A 78 9.52 1.05 -1.34
C HIS A 78 9.95 -0.25 -2.01
N LYS A 79 9.44 -1.42 -1.59
CA LYS A 79 9.77 -2.69 -2.26
C LYS A 79 9.31 -2.74 -3.71
N ILE A 80 8.12 -2.21 -4.02
CA ILE A 80 7.63 -2.15 -5.41
C ILE A 80 8.55 -1.29 -6.27
N ILE A 81 9.00 -0.13 -5.76
CA ILE A 81 9.90 0.77 -6.49
C ILE A 81 11.30 0.17 -6.64
N ALA A 82 11.86 -0.38 -5.56
CA ALA A 82 13.24 -0.85 -5.53
C ALA A 82 13.45 -2.22 -6.19
N THR A 83 12.43 -3.08 -6.17
CA THR A 83 12.55 -4.49 -6.61
C THR A 83 11.51 -4.93 -7.63
N GLY A 84 10.55 -4.05 -7.98
CA GLY A 84 9.55 -4.34 -9.00
C GLY A 84 10.12 -4.35 -10.42
N HIS A 85 9.42 -5.01 -11.33
CA HIS A 85 9.85 -5.10 -12.73
C HIS A 85 9.61 -3.77 -13.49
N GLN A 86 10.30 -3.57 -14.62
CA GLN A 86 10.25 -2.31 -15.39
C GLN A 86 8.85 -1.86 -15.83
N ARG A 87 7.93 -2.78 -16.12
CA ARG A 87 6.54 -2.41 -16.49
C ARG A 87 5.74 -1.74 -15.34
N LEU A 88 6.26 -1.68 -14.12
CA LEU A 88 5.63 -0.96 -13.00
C LEU A 88 6.04 0.51 -12.95
N GLN A 89 7.04 0.95 -13.72
CA GLN A 89 7.48 2.36 -13.73
C GLN A 89 6.33 3.37 -13.90
N PRO A 90 5.33 3.15 -14.77
CA PRO A 90 4.21 4.08 -14.90
C PRO A 90 3.37 4.26 -13.62
N LEU A 91 3.43 3.32 -12.68
CA LEU A 91 2.72 3.39 -11.41
C LEU A 91 3.47 4.18 -10.34
N PHE A 92 4.76 4.48 -10.52
CA PHE A 92 5.58 5.12 -9.48
C PHE A 92 5.07 6.51 -9.13
N ASP A 93 4.65 7.30 -10.11
CA ASP A 93 4.03 8.61 -9.87
C ASP A 93 2.74 8.47 -9.05
N CYS A 94 1.94 7.43 -9.29
CA CYS A 94 0.75 7.14 -8.49
C CYS A 94 1.09 6.74 -7.05
N LEU A 95 2.12 5.90 -6.85
CA LEU A 95 2.60 5.51 -5.52
C LEU A 95 3.07 6.74 -4.72
N LEU A 96 3.84 7.62 -5.35
CA LEU A 96 4.30 8.87 -4.74
C LEU A 96 3.13 9.82 -4.45
N THR A 97 2.16 9.91 -5.36
CA THR A 97 0.93 10.72 -5.15
C THR A 97 0.16 10.24 -3.93
N ILE A 98 0.02 8.93 -3.74
CA ILE A 98 -0.62 8.35 -2.55
C ILE A 98 0.13 8.78 -1.28
N LEU A 99 1.46 8.72 -1.27
CA LEU A 99 2.27 9.15 -0.12
C LEU A 99 2.07 10.65 0.16
N VAL A 100 2.05 11.49 -0.87
CA VAL A 100 1.77 12.93 -0.73
C VAL A 100 0.39 13.14 -0.11
N ASN A 101 -0.65 12.44 -0.59
CA ASN A 101 -2.02 12.58 -0.09
C ASN A 101 -2.15 12.22 1.40
N VAL A 102 -1.43 11.19 1.87
CA VAL A 102 -1.51 10.75 3.27
C VAL A 102 -0.57 11.50 4.21
N SER A 103 0.50 12.12 3.68
CA SER A 103 1.56 12.77 4.48
C SER A 103 1.08 13.81 5.50
N PRO A 104 0.01 14.60 5.29
CA PRO A 104 -0.45 15.56 6.31
C PRO A 104 -1.06 14.91 7.56
N TYR A 105 -1.28 13.59 7.54
CA TYR A 105 -1.96 12.84 8.59
C TYR A 105 -1.06 11.85 9.32
N LEU A 106 0.18 11.69 8.88
CA LEU A 106 1.18 10.78 9.44
C LEU A 106 2.12 11.51 10.40
#